data_AF-A0A947G738-F1
#
_entry.id   AF-A0A947G738-F1
#
_cell.length_a   1.000
_cell.length_b   1.000
_cell.length_c   1.000
_cell.angle_alpha   90.00
_cell.angle_beta   90.00
_cell.angle_gamma   90.00
#
_symmetry.space_group_name_H-M   'P 1'
#
loop_
_entity.id
_entity.type
_entity.pdbx_description
1 polymer ?
#
loop_
_entity_poly.entity_id
_entity_poly.type
_entity_poly.pdbx_seq_one_letter_code
_entity_poly.pdbx_strand_id
1 'polypeptide(L)'
;MGLKQRTKPSGQSTIDHKRLERLRALCLGFEGAAEKVAWGDPTWRIRNKIFAMQKGNYQGGRPSVWFKGETGAQAMLIDAAPDRYFVPPYVGHRGWIGVYLDTVAVEWDELAHLIGRSYQLIRG
;
A
#
# COMPACT_ATOMS: atom_id res chain seq x y z
N MET A 1 -1.60 9.93 37.78
CA MET A 1 -1.24 8.67 37.09
C MET A 1 -1.36 8.89 35.58
N GLY A 2 -0.37 9.56 34.98
CA GLY A 2 -0.41 9.96 33.57
C GLY A 2 0.28 8.92 32.71
N LEU A 3 -0.50 8.19 31.91
CA LEU A 3 0.03 7.34 30.84
C LEU A 3 0.75 8.23 29.83
N LYS A 4 2.08 8.33 29.97
CA LYS A 4 2.94 8.91 28.95
C LYS A 4 2.74 8.09 27.68
N GLN A 5 2.06 8.66 26.70
CA GLN A 5 2.06 8.11 25.35
C GLN A 5 3.52 8.02 24.90
N ARG A 6 4.06 6.80 24.82
CA ARG A 6 5.37 6.57 24.19
C ARG A 6 5.20 6.87 22.71
N THR A 7 5.52 8.08 22.29
CA THR A 7 5.77 8.40 20.88
C THR A 7 6.93 7.53 20.41
N LYS A 8 6.62 6.54 19.57
CA LYS A 8 7.66 5.75 18.89
C LYS A 8 8.47 6.70 17.99
N PRO A 9 9.79 6.54 17.89
CA PRO A 9 10.61 7.43 17.09
C PRO A 9 10.14 7.39 15.64
N SER A 10 9.89 8.59 15.10
CA SER A 10 9.67 8.85 13.69
C SER A 10 10.95 8.51 12.93
N GLY A 11 11.16 7.24 12.59
CA GLY A 11 12.14 6.90 11.56
C GLY A 11 11.77 7.70 10.31
N GLN A 12 12.75 8.35 9.68
CA GLN A 12 12.51 9.06 8.42
C GLN A 12 11.84 8.12 7.43
N SER A 13 10.83 8.64 6.76
CA SER A 13 10.14 7.99 5.64
C SER A 13 11.15 7.47 4.65
N THR A 14 11.19 6.16 4.41
CA THR A 14 12.08 5.57 3.39
C THR A 14 11.57 5.79 1.98
N ILE A 15 10.28 6.13 1.82
CA ILE A 15 9.72 6.53 0.53
C ILE A 15 10.02 8.01 0.27
N ASP A 16 10.37 8.33 -0.97
CA ASP A 16 10.43 9.70 -1.45
C ASP A 16 9.09 10.41 -1.23
N HIS A 17 9.12 11.62 -0.68
CA HIS A 17 7.91 12.37 -0.32
C HIS A 17 6.99 12.60 -1.51
N LYS A 18 7.54 12.90 -2.71
CA LYS A 18 6.72 13.12 -3.91
C LYS A 18 6.01 11.84 -4.34
N ARG A 19 6.67 10.68 -4.22
CA ARG A 19 6.03 9.37 -4.48
C ARG A 19 4.91 9.09 -3.47
N LEU A 20 5.11 9.41 -2.19
CA LEU A 20 4.05 9.26 -1.19
C LEU A 20 2.84 10.16 -1.47
N GLU A 21 3.06 11.43 -1.80
CA GLU A 21 1.97 12.35 -2.16
C GLU A 21 1.23 11.92 -3.43
N ARG A 22 1.95 11.39 -4.43
CA ARG A 22 1.32 10.86 -5.64
C ARG A 22 0.45 9.63 -5.35
N LEU A 23 0.92 8.71 -4.50
CA LEU A 23 0.13 7.57 -4.05
C LEU A 23 -1.09 8.00 -3.25
N ARG A 24 -0.95 9.01 -2.38
CA ARG A 24 -2.06 9.60 -1.64
C ARG A 24 -3.11 10.19 -2.57
N ALA A 25 -2.71 11.00 -3.55
CA ALA A 25 -3.61 11.60 -4.52
C ALA A 25 -4.39 10.55 -5.32
N LEU A 26 -3.71 9.49 -5.77
CA LEU A 26 -4.33 8.36 -6.47
C LEU A 26 -5.41 7.69 -5.59
N CYS A 27 -5.06 7.31 -4.37
CA CYS A 27 -5.99 6.60 -3.49
C CYS A 27 -7.17 7.46 -3.01
N LEU A 28 -6.95 8.76 -2.77
CA LEU A 28 -8.00 9.70 -2.36
C LEU A 28 -8.88 10.16 -3.52
N GLY A 29 -8.51 9.85 -4.77
CA GLY A 29 -9.35 10.08 -5.95
C GLY A 29 -10.55 9.14 -6.06
N PHE A 30 -10.57 8.03 -5.32
CA PHE A 30 -11.71 7.11 -5.32
C PHE A 30 -12.84 7.62 -4.41
N GLU A 31 -14.08 7.52 -4.88
CA GLU A 31 -15.26 7.98 -4.15
C GLU A 31 -15.37 7.32 -2.76
N GLY A 32 -15.52 8.15 -1.72
CA GLY A 32 -15.64 7.70 -0.33
C GLY A 32 -14.37 7.10 0.26
N ALA A 33 -13.23 7.18 -0.43
CA ALA A 33 -11.95 6.77 0.11
C ALA A 33 -11.47 7.76 1.18
N ALA A 34 -10.90 7.22 2.26
CA ALA A 34 -10.28 8.00 3.32
C ALA A 34 -8.94 7.42 3.71
N GLU A 35 -7.99 8.30 4.05
CA GLU A 35 -6.71 7.92 4.64
C GLU A 35 -6.84 7.80 6.16
N LYS A 36 -6.21 6.76 6.72
CA LYS A 36 -6.03 6.61 8.16
C LYS A 36 -4.69 5.92 8.42
N VAL A 37 -3.97 6.39 9.42
CA VAL A 37 -2.73 5.73 9.86
C VAL A 37 -3.08 4.45 10.61
N ALA A 38 -2.44 3.34 10.25
CA ALA A 38 -2.53 2.07 10.94
C ALA A 38 -1.14 1.43 11.06
N TRP A 39 -0.78 1.03 12.28
CA TRP A 39 0.54 0.47 12.61
C TRP A 39 1.72 1.38 12.22
N GLY A 40 1.49 2.70 12.13
CA GLY A 40 2.49 3.68 11.74
C GLY A 40 2.44 4.07 10.27
N ASP A 41 1.83 3.27 9.39
CA ASP A 41 1.80 3.56 7.95
C ASP A 41 0.44 4.13 7.49
N PRO A 42 0.43 4.94 6.41
CA PRO A 42 -0.79 5.32 5.71
C PRO A 42 -1.53 4.11 5.15
N THR A 43 -2.83 4.08 5.37
CA THR A 43 -3.72 3.09 4.76
C THR A 43 -4.95 3.79 4.22
N TRP A 44 -5.41 3.37 3.05
CA TRP A 44 -6.57 3.93 2.38
C TRP A 44 -7.73 2.95 2.42
N ARG A 45 -8.89 3.50 2.79
CA ARG A 45 -10.07 2.73 3.17
C ARG A 45 -11.33 3.23 2.51
N ILE A 46 -12.26 2.32 2.25
CA ILE A 46 -13.66 2.61 1.91
C ILE A 46 -14.54 1.92 2.94
N ARG A 47 -15.47 2.65 3.56
CA ARG A 47 -16.35 2.13 4.64
C ARG A 47 -15.55 1.37 5.73
N ASN A 48 -14.41 1.94 6.12
CA ASN A 48 -13.46 1.38 7.10
C ASN A 48 -12.76 0.06 6.70
N LYS A 49 -12.98 -0.47 5.48
CA LYS A 49 -12.24 -1.62 4.92
C LYS A 49 -11.02 -1.11 4.14
N ILE A 50 -9.85 -1.74 4.29
CA ILE A 50 -8.61 -1.33 3.61
C ILE A 50 -8.58 -1.88 2.18
N PHE A 51 -8.27 -1.03 1.20
CA PHE A 51 -7.98 -1.45 -0.18
C PHE A 51 -6.54 -1.19 -0.59
N ALA A 52 -5.83 -0.28 0.08
CA ALA A 52 -4.40 -0.07 -0.13
C ALA A 52 -3.72 0.30 1.19
N MET A 53 -2.47 -0.13 1.36
CA MET A 53 -1.61 0.28 2.48
C MET A 53 -0.20 0.52 2.00
N GLN A 54 0.36 1.66 2.34
CA GLN A 54 1.77 1.90 2.10
C GLN A 54 2.57 1.21 3.22
N LYS A 55 3.73 0.66 2.89
CA LYS A 55 4.57 -0.15 3.78
C LYS A 55 6.05 0.07 3.48
N GLY A 56 6.87 -0.35 4.44
CA GLY A 56 8.31 -0.13 4.41
C GLY A 56 8.73 1.31 4.73
N ASN A 57 7.77 2.22 4.89
CA ASN A 57 7.99 3.64 5.17
C ASN A 57 8.75 3.89 6.47
N TYR A 58 8.41 3.10 7.47
CA TYR A 58 8.94 3.17 8.81
C TYR A 58 9.61 1.82 9.12
N GLN A 59 10.66 1.84 9.94
CA GLN A 59 11.43 0.66 10.37
C GLN A 59 12.41 0.06 9.32
N GLY A 60 12.80 0.81 8.29
CA GLY A 60 13.89 0.42 7.39
C GLY A 60 13.52 -0.66 6.36
N GLY A 61 12.23 -0.90 6.14
CA GLY A 61 11.75 -1.76 5.06
C GLY A 61 11.89 -1.11 3.68
N ARG A 62 11.83 -1.92 2.62
CA ARG A 62 11.79 -1.41 1.25
C ARG A 62 10.44 -0.73 0.97
N PRO A 63 10.39 0.54 0.53
CA PRO A 63 9.15 1.25 0.23
C PRO A 63 8.25 0.44 -0.71
N SER A 64 7.00 0.24 -0.31
CA SER A 64 6.02 -0.52 -1.10
C SER A 64 4.58 -0.05 -0.85
N VAL A 65 3.68 -0.42 -1.74
CA VAL A 65 2.22 -0.37 -1.52
C VAL A 65 1.66 -1.78 -1.66
N TRP A 66 0.78 -2.15 -0.74
CA TRP A 66 0.08 -3.42 -0.78
C TRP A 66 -1.40 -3.18 -1.09
N PHE A 67 -1.98 -4.02 -1.94
CA PHE A 67 -3.38 -3.94 -2.34
C PHE A 67 -3.99 -5.34 -2.53
N LYS A 68 -5.32 -5.44 -2.51
CA LYS A 68 -6.03 -6.70 -2.75
C LYS A 68 -5.99 -7.03 -4.24
N GLY A 69 -5.43 -8.20 -4.58
CA GLY A 69 -5.49 -8.75 -5.93
C GLY A 69 -6.77 -9.56 -6.15
N GLU A 70 -7.15 -9.69 -7.43
CA GLU A 70 -8.12 -10.67 -7.89
C GLU A 70 -7.57 -12.10 -7.75
N THR A 71 -8.46 -13.08 -7.82
CA THR A 71 -8.06 -14.50 -7.84
C THR A 71 -7.09 -14.74 -9.00
N GLY A 72 -5.94 -15.35 -8.72
CA GLY A 72 -4.88 -15.61 -9.71
C GLY A 72 -3.91 -14.45 -9.98
N ALA A 73 -4.33 -13.20 -9.77
CA ALA A 73 -3.50 -12.02 -10.08
C ALA A 73 -2.17 -11.98 -9.33
N GLN A 74 -2.15 -12.44 -8.07
CA GLN A 74 -0.92 -12.47 -7.26
C GLN A 74 0.17 -13.33 -7.90
N ALA A 75 -0.17 -14.56 -8.31
CA ALA A 75 0.81 -15.45 -8.94
C ALA A 75 1.25 -14.89 -10.30
N MET A 76 0.31 -14.42 -11.11
CA MET A 76 0.59 -13.88 -12.44
C MET A 76 1.53 -12.67 -12.42
N LEU A 77 1.29 -11.71 -11.53
CA LEU A 77 2.12 -10.49 -11.46
C LEU A 77 3.52 -10.77 -10.92
N ILE A 78 3.64 -11.68 -9.94
CA ILE A 78 4.94 -12.09 -9.39
C ILE A 78 5.75 -12.86 -10.42
N ASP A 79 5.13 -13.77 -11.19
CA ASP A 79 5.80 -14.51 -12.26
C ASP A 79 6.26 -13.58 -13.39
N ALA A 80 5.41 -12.62 -13.79
CA ALA A 80 5.73 -11.69 -14.87
C ALA A 80 6.83 -10.66 -14.50
N ALA A 81 6.90 -10.22 -13.24
CA ALA A 81 7.87 -9.23 -12.80
C ALA A 81 8.25 -9.40 -11.32
N PRO A 82 9.04 -10.44 -10.97
CA PRO A 82 9.39 -10.78 -9.58
C PRO A 82 10.23 -9.71 -8.86
N ASP A 83 10.92 -8.85 -9.61
CA ASP A 83 11.68 -7.73 -9.03
C ASP A 83 10.79 -6.54 -8.62
N ARG A 84 9.53 -6.53 -9.09
CA ARG A 84 8.55 -5.45 -8.84
C ARG A 84 7.46 -5.87 -7.87
N TYR A 85 6.98 -7.10 -8.00
CA TYR A 85 5.84 -7.65 -7.26
C TYR A 85 6.30 -8.70 -6.26
N PHE A 86 5.63 -8.78 -5.11
CA PHE A 86 5.93 -9.78 -4.09
C PHE A 86 4.68 -10.19 -3.31
N VAL A 87 4.76 -11.33 -2.62
CA VAL A 87 3.74 -11.76 -1.64
C VAL A 87 4.00 -11.04 -0.32
N PRO A 88 3.11 -10.11 0.11
CA PRO A 88 3.27 -9.41 1.37
C PRO A 88 3.07 -10.37 2.56
N PRO A 89 3.84 -10.21 3.64
CA PRO A 89 3.64 -11.02 4.84
C PRO A 89 2.25 -10.78 5.44
N TYR A 90 1.73 -11.77 6.15
CA TYR A 90 0.45 -11.76 6.88
C TYR A 90 -0.83 -11.69 6.03
N VAL A 91 -0.84 -10.96 4.92
CA VAL A 91 -2.03 -10.79 4.07
C VAL A 91 -1.88 -11.44 2.70
N GLY A 92 -0.67 -11.89 2.35
CA GLY A 92 -0.38 -12.60 1.10
C GLY A 92 -1.25 -13.84 0.90
N HIS A 93 -1.48 -14.64 1.94
CA HIS A 93 -2.38 -15.82 1.88
C HIS A 93 -3.84 -15.46 1.56
N ARG A 94 -4.22 -14.18 1.67
CA ARG A 94 -5.54 -13.65 1.28
C ARG A 94 -5.52 -13.03 -0.13
N GLY A 95 -4.49 -13.30 -0.92
CA GLY A 95 -4.30 -12.76 -2.26
C GLY A 95 -4.02 -11.26 -2.30
N TRP A 96 -3.36 -10.71 -1.27
CA TRP A 96 -2.82 -9.35 -1.33
C TRP A 96 -1.48 -9.34 -2.07
N ILE A 97 -1.17 -8.25 -2.76
CA ILE A 97 0.01 -8.11 -3.60
C ILE A 97 0.77 -6.88 -3.12
N GLY A 98 2.09 -7.00 -2.99
CA GLY A 98 2.98 -5.88 -2.72
C GLY A 98 3.69 -5.42 -4.00
N VAL A 99 3.82 -4.11 -4.17
CA VAL A 99 4.59 -3.47 -5.25
C VAL A 99 5.62 -2.54 -4.64
N TYR A 100 6.88 -2.65 -5.06
CA TYR A 100 7.94 -1.74 -4.62
C TYR A 100 7.82 -0.35 -5.25
N LEU A 101 8.09 0.68 -4.44
CA LEU A 101 7.96 2.10 -4.81
C LEU A 101 9.31 2.81 -4.87
N ASP A 102 10.42 2.09 -4.73
CA ASP A 102 11.78 2.63 -4.75
C ASP A 102 12.47 2.51 -6.12
N THR A 103 11.88 1.76 -7.07
CA THR A 103 12.43 1.62 -8.43
C THR A 103 12.35 2.93 -9.22
N VAL A 104 13.23 3.14 -10.20
CA VAL A 104 13.21 4.35 -11.05
C VAL A 104 11.97 4.37 -11.97
N ALA A 105 11.50 3.19 -12.37
CA ALA A 105 10.39 2.99 -13.32
C ALA A 105 9.07 2.58 -12.61
N VAL A 106 8.62 3.38 -11.63
CA VAL A 106 7.27 3.16 -11.08
C VAL A 106 6.25 3.58 -12.14
N GLU A 107 5.59 2.58 -12.74
CA GLU A 107 4.51 2.76 -13.73
C GLU A 107 3.21 3.15 -13.02
N TRP A 108 3.00 4.46 -12.85
CA TRP A 108 1.89 4.98 -12.06
C TRP A 108 0.50 4.67 -12.65
N ASP A 109 0.38 4.57 -13.96
CA ASP A 109 -0.89 4.26 -14.62
C ASP A 109 -1.29 2.79 -14.39
N GLU A 110 -0.31 1.88 -14.47
CA GLU A 110 -0.50 0.47 -14.10
C GLU A 110 -0.86 0.35 -12.61
N LEU A 111 -0.13 1.05 -11.74
CA LEU A 111 -0.41 1.04 -10.31
C LEU A 111 -1.81 1.59 -9.99
N ALA A 112 -2.24 2.65 -10.69
CA ALA A 112 -3.59 3.20 -10.55
C ALA A 112 -4.65 2.20 -10.99
N HIS A 113 -4.41 1.48 -12.08
CA HIS A 113 -5.31 0.41 -12.53
C HIS A 113 -5.43 -0.70 -11.46
N LEU A 114 -4.30 -1.20 -10.96
CA LEU A 114 -4.27 -2.28 -9.96
C LEU A 114 -4.93 -1.89 -8.63
N ILE A 115 -4.62 -0.70 -8.11
CA ILE A 115 -5.28 -0.18 -6.89
C ILE A 115 -6.76 0.07 -7.15
N GLY A 116 -7.14 0.52 -8.35
CA GLY A 116 -8.53 0.66 -8.77
C GLY A 116 -9.29 -0.67 -8.70
N ARG A 117 -8.71 -1.78 -9.18
CA ARG A 117 -9.29 -3.12 -9.04
C ARG A 117 -9.43 -3.51 -7.57
N SER A 118 -8.41 -3.27 -6.74
CA SER A 118 -8.48 -3.50 -5.29
C SER A 118 -9.62 -2.72 -4.63
N TYR A 119 -9.79 -1.44 -4.96
CA TYR A 119 -10.90 -0.63 -4.46
C TYR A 119 -12.26 -1.22 -4.85
N GLN A 120 -12.42 -1.68 -6.10
CA GLN A 120 -13.66 -2.33 -6.56
C GLN A 120 -13.97 -3.62 -5.80
N LEU A 121 -12.95 -4.44 -5.52
CA LEU A 121 -13.10 -5.67 -4.72
C LEU A 121 -13.52 -5.40 -3.27
N ILE A 122 -13.09 -4.28 -2.69
CA ILE A 122 -13.31 -3.95 -1.28
C ILE A 122 -14.57 -3.10 -1.05
N ARG A 123 -14.98 -2.27 -2.03
CA ARG A 123 -16.19 -1.44 -1.91
C ARG A 123 -17.47 -2.27 -1.91
N GLY A 124 -17.45 -3.43 -2.57
CA GLY A 124 -18.50 -4.45 -2.52
C GLY A 124 -18.68 -4.98 -1.10
#